data_AF-A0A2B0Y831-F1
#
_entry.id   AF-A0A2B0Y831-F1
#
_cell.length_a   1.000
_cell.length_b   1.000
_cell.length_c   1.000
_cell.angle_alpha   90.00
_cell.angle_beta   90.00
_cell.angle_gamma   90.00
#
_symmetry.space_group_name_H-M   'P 1'
#
loop_
_entity.id
_entity.type
_entity.pdbx_description
1 polymer ?
#
loop_
_entity_poly.entity_id
_entity_poly.type
_entity_poly.pdbx_seq_one_letter_code
_entity_poly.pdbx_strand_id
1 'polypeptide(L)'
;MSAKKERVDVLLVERGLIETREKAKRAIMAGLVYANEMRLDKPGEKIPQDTEITVKGQVMPYVSRGGYKLEKALETFHLDLQDKVMIDIGSSTGGFTDCALQNGAKLSYALDVGYNQLAWKLRQDERVVVMERTNFRYVTPADLERGLPQFASIDVSFISLKLILPVLKTMLMPNGDVAALIKPQFEAGREQVGKKGIVRDRKVHEAVVEMIVDFALKEGYDVEGLTFSPITGGDGNIEFLIHLKWHGERENGENHSPVSVEQVVTEAHDVLKQKGKGE
;
A
#
# COMPACT_ATOMS: atom_id res chain seq x y z
N MET A 1 -12.79 -12.17 20.76
CA MET A 1 -13.11 -10.73 20.88
C MET A 1 -14.14 -10.40 19.80
N SER A 2 -15.19 -9.64 20.10
CA SER A 2 -16.18 -9.28 19.06
C SER A 2 -15.49 -8.45 17.98
N ALA A 3 -15.61 -8.85 16.72
CA ALA A 3 -15.20 -8.04 15.59
C ALA A 3 -15.85 -6.65 15.70
N LYS A 4 -15.03 -5.60 15.58
CA LYS A 4 -15.48 -4.21 15.68
C LYS A 4 -16.41 -3.94 14.50
N LYS A 5 -17.62 -3.41 14.76
CA LYS A 5 -18.63 -3.16 13.71
C LYS A 5 -18.79 -1.68 13.45
N GLU A 6 -19.00 -1.31 12.19
CA GLU A 6 -19.23 0.06 11.75
C GLU A 6 -20.36 0.13 10.72
N ARG A 7 -20.99 1.29 10.57
CA ARG A 7 -22.09 1.50 9.62
C ARG A 7 -21.61 1.33 8.18
N VAL A 8 -22.42 0.70 7.33
CA VAL A 8 -22.10 0.52 5.89
C VAL A 8 -21.79 1.86 5.22
N ASP A 9 -22.60 2.89 5.47
CA ASP A 9 -22.38 4.22 4.87
C ASP A 9 -21.08 4.90 5.30
N VAL A 10 -20.64 4.66 6.54
CA VAL A 10 -19.33 5.11 7.04
C VAL A 10 -18.23 4.30 6.38
N LEU A 11 -18.34 2.97 6.39
CA LEU A 11 -17.35 2.06 5.85
C LEU A 11 -17.08 2.32 4.36
N LEU A 12 -18.10 2.61 3.55
CA LEU A 12 -17.91 2.94 2.14
C LEU A 12 -17.02 4.18 1.94
N VAL A 13 -17.12 5.17 2.82
CA VAL A 13 -16.38 6.44 2.72
C VAL A 13 -15.00 6.32 3.36
N GLU A 14 -14.91 5.76 4.56
CA GLU A 14 -13.64 5.46 5.23
C GLU A 14 -12.76 4.55 4.35
N ARG A 15 -13.40 3.69 3.55
CA ARG A 15 -12.72 2.85 2.59
C ARG A 15 -12.57 3.48 1.20
N GLY A 16 -13.01 4.71 0.98
CA GLY A 16 -12.88 5.37 -0.33
C GLY A 16 -13.57 4.65 -1.49
N LEU A 17 -14.51 3.74 -1.20
CA LEU A 17 -15.36 3.12 -2.23
C LEU A 17 -16.32 4.17 -2.78
N ILE A 18 -16.80 5.07 -1.93
CA ILE A 18 -17.64 6.19 -2.34
C ILE A 18 -17.14 7.47 -1.67
N GLU A 19 -17.09 8.55 -2.44
CA GLU A 19 -16.44 9.81 -2.03
C GLU A 19 -17.07 10.47 -0.78
N THR A 20 -18.39 10.36 -0.59
CA THR A 20 -19.09 11.06 0.51
C THR A 20 -20.15 10.17 1.16
N ARG A 21 -20.48 10.44 2.43
CA ARG A 21 -21.52 9.67 3.15
C ARG A 21 -22.87 9.77 2.46
N GLU A 22 -23.17 10.90 1.86
CA GLU A 22 -24.44 11.09 1.16
C GLU A 22 -24.48 10.34 -0.19
N LYS A 23 -23.37 10.29 -0.93
CA LYS A 23 -23.25 9.39 -2.09
C LYS A 23 -23.33 7.92 -1.65
N ALA A 24 -22.74 7.57 -0.51
CA ALA A 24 -22.74 6.21 0.02
C ALA A 24 -24.15 5.73 0.37
N LYS A 25 -24.91 6.54 1.11
CA LYS A 25 -26.34 6.26 1.38
C LYS A 25 -27.12 6.06 0.09
N ARG A 26 -26.93 6.94 -0.91
CA ARG A 26 -27.62 6.83 -2.20
C ARG A 26 -27.28 5.55 -2.93
N ALA A 27 -26.02 5.14 -2.96
CA ALA A 27 -25.61 3.90 -3.62
C ALA A 27 -26.18 2.65 -2.91
N ILE A 28 -26.18 2.64 -1.57
CA ILE A 28 -26.80 1.57 -0.77
C ILE A 28 -28.30 1.50 -1.07
N MET A 29 -28.99 2.64 -1.02
CA MET A 29 -30.43 2.72 -1.31
C MET A 29 -30.77 2.37 -2.77
N ALA A 30 -29.85 2.62 -3.70
CA ALA A 30 -29.96 2.21 -5.09
C ALA A 30 -29.65 0.72 -5.32
N GLY A 31 -29.34 -0.04 -4.25
CA GLY A 31 -29.03 -1.46 -4.33
C GLY A 31 -27.71 -1.75 -5.05
N LEU A 32 -26.79 -0.79 -5.06
CA LEU A 32 -25.49 -0.92 -5.71
C LEU A 32 -24.43 -1.50 -4.77
N VAL A 33 -24.67 -1.59 -3.47
CA VAL A 33 -23.64 -2.00 -2.51
C VAL A 33 -23.86 -3.44 -2.05
N TYR A 34 -22.80 -4.23 -2.02
CA TYR A 34 -22.83 -5.64 -1.66
C TYR A 34 -21.74 -5.95 -0.63
N ALA A 35 -22.04 -6.81 0.34
CA ALA A 35 -21.06 -7.49 1.17
C ALA A 35 -21.01 -8.96 0.74
N ASN A 36 -19.86 -9.41 0.23
CA ASN A 36 -19.76 -10.67 -0.50
C ASN A 36 -20.80 -10.71 -1.64
N GLU A 37 -21.75 -11.65 -1.59
CA GLU A 37 -22.86 -11.78 -2.56
C GLU A 37 -24.19 -11.19 -2.05
N MET A 38 -24.24 -10.70 -0.80
CA MET A 38 -25.46 -10.14 -0.21
C MET A 38 -25.52 -8.63 -0.43
N ARG A 39 -26.64 -8.16 -0.99
CA ARG A 39 -26.91 -6.74 -1.16
C ARG A 39 -27.13 -6.07 0.19
N LEU A 40 -26.45 -4.96 0.43
CA LEU A 40 -26.66 -4.12 1.60
C LEU A 40 -27.73 -3.08 1.28
N ASP A 41 -28.85 -3.13 2.00
CA ASP A 41 -30.00 -2.25 1.74
C ASP A 41 -30.08 -1.06 2.70
N LYS A 42 -29.36 -1.13 3.84
CA LYS A 42 -29.51 -0.18 4.94
C LYS A 42 -28.21 0.58 5.22
N PRO A 43 -28.17 1.90 4.98
CA PRO A 43 -26.97 2.69 5.23
C PRO A 43 -26.45 2.63 6.66
N GLY A 44 -27.37 2.57 7.63
CA GLY A 44 -27.06 2.49 9.05
C GLY A 44 -26.84 1.09 9.61
N GLU A 45 -26.87 0.05 8.78
CA GLU A 45 -26.56 -1.30 9.22
C GLU A 45 -25.10 -1.39 9.66
N LYS A 46 -24.83 -2.06 10.78
CA LYS A 46 -23.47 -2.22 11.30
C LYS A 46 -22.92 -3.59 10.95
N ILE A 47 -21.89 -3.62 10.13
CA ILE A 47 -21.17 -4.84 9.72
C ILE A 47 -19.74 -4.83 10.27
N PRO A 48 -19.08 -6.00 10.41
CA PRO A 48 -17.67 -6.06 10.80
C PRO A 48 -16.78 -5.16 9.93
N GLN A 49 -15.85 -4.43 10.54
CA GLN A 49 -14.97 -3.46 9.86
C GLN A 49 -14.05 -4.08 8.81
N ASP A 50 -13.88 -5.39 8.81
CA ASP A 50 -13.11 -6.21 7.87
C ASP A 50 -13.97 -6.86 6.77
N THR A 51 -15.31 -6.73 6.83
CA THR A 51 -16.22 -7.29 5.81
C THR A 51 -15.89 -6.70 4.45
N GLU A 52 -15.66 -7.51 3.42
CA GLU A 52 -15.41 -7.01 2.06
C GLU A 52 -16.68 -6.41 1.46
N ILE A 53 -16.59 -5.20 0.88
CA ILE A 53 -17.73 -4.47 0.31
C ILE A 53 -17.41 -4.10 -1.14
N THR A 54 -18.36 -4.34 -2.05
CA THR A 54 -18.27 -3.97 -3.46
C THR A 54 -19.41 -3.02 -3.85
N VAL A 55 -19.15 -2.15 -4.83
CA VAL A 55 -20.14 -1.20 -5.37
C VAL A 55 -20.35 -1.49 -6.85
N LYS A 56 -21.51 -2.01 -7.19
CA LYS A 56 -21.96 -2.32 -8.55
C LYS A 56 -21.93 -1.06 -9.42
N GLY A 57 -21.24 -1.16 -10.57
CA GLY A 57 -21.04 -0.05 -11.51
C GLY A 57 -19.70 0.68 -11.34
N GLN A 58 -19.05 0.57 -10.18
CA GLN A 58 -17.62 0.84 -10.05
C GLN A 58 -16.87 -0.48 -10.24
N VAL A 59 -16.30 -0.66 -11.42
CA VAL A 59 -15.31 -1.72 -11.61
C VAL A 59 -14.03 -1.20 -10.98
N MET A 60 -13.76 -1.61 -9.74
CA MET A 60 -12.41 -1.46 -9.22
C MET A 60 -11.48 -2.25 -10.15
N PRO A 61 -10.49 -1.62 -10.78
CA PRO A 61 -9.65 -2.30 -11.78
C PRO A 61 -8.83 -3.43 -11.13
N TYR A 62 -8.63 -3.35 -9.82
CA TYR A 62 -7.82 -4.28 -9.05
C TYR A 62 -8.67 -5.10 -8.06
N VAL A 63 -8.19 -6.29 -7.69
CA VAL A 63 -8.82 -7.14 -6.65
C VAL A 63 -8.91 -6.48 -5.27
N SER A 64 -8.16 -5.41 -5.02
CA SER A 64 -8.28 -4.62 -3.79
C SER A 64 -7.87 -3.16 -3.99
N ARG A 65 -8.28 -2.30 -3.07
CA ARG A 65 -7.94 -0.87 -3.06
C ARG A 65 -6.44 -0.59 -2.99
N GLY A 66 -5.65 -1.56 -2.52
CA GLY A 66 -4.20 -1.45 -2.49
C GLY A 66 -3.63 -1.14 -3.88
N GLY A 67 -4.26 -1.65 -4.95
CA GLY A 67 -3.80 -1.42 -6.32
C GLY A 67 -3.72 0.07 -6.71
N TYR A 68 -4.62 0.92 -6.21
CA TYR A 68 -4.54 2.38 -6.44
C TYR A 68 -3.28 3.02 -5.89
N LYS A 69 -2.69 2.45 -4.83
CA LYS A 69 -1.47 2.98 -4.24
C LYS A 69 -0.28 2.71 -5.15
N LEU A 70 -0.17 1.48 -5.68
CA LEU A 70 0.86 1.13 -6.65
C LEU A 70 0.65 1.88 -7.96
N GLU A 71 -0.58 1.95 -8.47
CA GLU A 71 -0.93 2.72 -9.67
C GLU A 71 -0.41 4.16 -9.58
N LYS A 72 -0.71 4.88 -8.48
CA LYS A 72 -0.18 6.23 -8.27
C LYS A 72 1.35 6.25 -8.27
N ALA A 73 2.01 5.27 -7.66
CA ALA A 73 3.47 5.19 -7.65
C ALA A 73 4.02 5.01 -9.07
N LEU A 74 3.44 4.12 -9.87
CA LEU A 74 3.85 3.88 -11.26
C LEU A 74 3.70 5.15 -12.12
N GLU A 75 2.57 5.84 -11.99
CA GLU A 75 2.29 7.08 -12.73
C GLU A 75 3.21 8.23 -12.30
N THR A 76 3.34 8.46 -11.00
CA THR A 76 4.06 9.61 -10.43
C THR A 76 5.57 9.49 -10.64
N PHE A 77 6.10 8.28 -10.47
CA PHE A 77 7.54 8.02 -10.57
C PHE A 77 7.96 7.49 -11.95
N HIS A 78 7.01 7.38 -12.89
CA HIS A 78 7.24 6.87 -14.25
C HIS A 78 7.93 5.50 -14.25
N LEU A 79 7.47 4.60 -13.37
CA LEU A 79 8.05 3.27 -13.19
C LEU A 79 7.50 2.31 -14.25
N ASP A 80 8.40 1.69 -14.98
CA ASP A 80 8.05 0.65 -15.96
C ASP A 80 8.10 -0.73 -15.31
N LEU A 81 7.04 -1.53 -15.49
CA LEU A 81 6.95 -2.92 -15.04
C LEU A 81 6.98 -3.92 -16.19
N GLN A 82 7.03 -3.45 -17.45
CA GLN A 82 6.99 -4.29 -18.62
C GLN A 82 8.10 -5.34 -18.59
N ASP A 83 7.70 -6.60 -18.68
CA ASP A 83 8.57 -7.78 -18.70
C ASP A 83 9.49 -7.94 -17.46
N LYS A 84 9.22 -7.22 -16.37
CA LYS A 84 10.01 -7.31 -15.12
C LYS A 84 9.52 -8.44 -14.22
N VAL A 85 10.46 -9.08 -13.52
CA VAL A 85 10.18 -9.88 -12.34
C VAL A 85 10.03 -8.93 -11.16
N MET A 86 8.93 -9.05 -10.41
CA MET A 86 8.70 -8.27 -9.20
C MET A 86 8.53 -9.13 -7.96
N ILE A 87 8.74 -8.53 -6.79
CA ILE A 87 8.33 -9.07 -5.50
C ILE A 87 7.36 -8.11 -4.81
N ASP A 88 6.21 -8.63 -4.37
CA ASP A 88 5.17 -7.90 -3.65
C ASP A 88 5.22 -8.29 -2.16
N ILE A 89 5.85 -7.43 -1.35
CA ILE A 89 6.10 -7.68 0.07
C ILE A 89 4.92 -7.14 0.89
N GLY A 90 4.10 -8.07 1.40
CA GLY A 90 2.83 -7.74 2.04
C GLY A 90 1.66 -7.77 1.06
N SER A 91 1.64 -8.76 0.17
CA SER A 91 0.68 -8.86 -0.93
C SER A 91 -0.80 -8.87 -0.48
N SER A 92 -1.10 -9.39 0.71
CA SER A 92 -2.44 -9.48 1.28
C SER A 92 -3.48 -10.03 0.28
N THR A 93 -4.53 -9.28 -0.04
CA THR A 93 -5.53 -9.68 -1.06
C THR A 93 -4.97 -9.68 -2.49
N GLY A 94 -3.85 -9.00 -2.73
CA GLY A 94 -3.12 -8.98 -4.00
C GLY A 94 -3.34 -7.74 -4.86
N GLY A 95 -3.75 -6.61 -4.27
CA GLY A 95 -4.02 -5.38 -5.03
C GLY A 95 -2.80 -4.85 -5.79
N PHE A 96 -1.62 -4.89 -5.18
CA PHE A 96 -0.36 -4.49 -5.81
C PHE A 96 0.05 -5.48 -6.90
N THR A 97 0.03 -6.78 -6.60
CA THR A 97 0.24 -7.84 -7.60
C THR A 97 -0.68 -7.70 -8.82
N ASP A 98 -1.99 -7.48 -8.64
CA ASP A 98 -2.92 -7.30 -9.77
C ASP A 98 -2.60 -6.05 -10.59
N CYS A 99 -2.34 -4.91 -9.92
CA CYS A 99 -1.92 -3.69 -10.59
C CYS A 99 -0.67 -3.90 -11.43
N ALA A 100 0.33 -4.58 -10.90
CA ALA A 100 1.56 -4.84 -11.63
C ALA A 100 1.40 -5.79 -12.82
N LEU A 101 0.62 -6.87 -12.66
CA LEU A 101 0.33 -7.79 -13.76
C LEU A 101 -0.45 -7.14 -14.91
N GLN A 102 -1.31 -6.17 -14.58
CA GLN A 102 -2.02 -5.35 -15.57
C GLN A 102 -1.09 -4.35 -16.27
N ASN A 103 0.00 -3.94 -15.62
CA ASN A 103 1.04 -3.06 -16.15
C ASN A 103 2.25 -3.84 -16.74
N GLY A 104 2.06 -5.09 -17.13
CA GLY A 104 3.04 -5.84 -17.92
C GLY A 104 4.10 -6.60 -17.13
N ALA A 105 3.98 -6.71 -15.80
CA ALA A 105 4.88 -7.55 -15.01
C ALA A 105 4.87 -8.99 -15.51
N LYS A 106 6.07 -9.54 -15.76
CA LYS A 106 6.27 -10.91 -16.24
C LYS A 106 5.98 -11.94 -15.15
N LEU A 107 6.34 -11.60 -13.91
CA LEU A 107 6.21 -12.46 -12.75
C LEU A 107 6.05 -11.60 -11.50
N SER A 108 5.19 -12.01 -10.56
CA SER A 108 5.13 -11.46 -9.20
C SER A 108 5.30 -12.56 -8.15
N TYR A 109 6.30 -12.41 -7.29
CA TYR A 109 6.34 -13.13 -6.02
C TYR A 109 5.41 -12.43 -5.03
N ALA A 110 4.23 -13.00 -4.81
CA ALA A 110 3.23 -12.48 -3.88
C ALA A 110 3.50 -13.03 -2.47
N LEU A 111 4.19 -12.24 -1.65
CA LEU A 111 4.64 -12.66 -0.32
C LEU A 111 3.77 -12.09 0.77
N ASP A 112 3.35 -12.92 1.72
CA ASP A 112 2.61 -12.49 2.90
C ASP A 112 2.88 -13.39 4.12
N VAL A 113 2.81 -12.79 5.32
CA VAL A 113 2.90 -13.54 6.60
C VAL A 113 1.57 -14.22 6.94
N GLY A 114 0.47 -13.72 6.40
CA GLY A 114 -0.86 -14.28 6.50
C GLY A 114 -1.03 -15.56 5.68
N TYR A 115 -2.23 -16.12 5.75
CA TYR A 115 -2.59 -17.34 5.05
C TYR A 115 -3.94 -17.18 4.35
N ASN A 116 -4.03 -17.69 3.13
CA ASN A 116 -5.23 -17.71 2.31
C ASN A 116 -5.89 -16.33 2.13
N GLN A 117 -5.06 -15.28 1.95
CA GLN A 117 -5.56 -13.91 1.75
C GLN A 117 -5.63 -13.54 0.26
N LEU A 118 -4.71 -14.06 -0.55
CA LEU A 118 -4.59 -13.70 -1.95
C LEU A 118 -5.84 -14.11 -2.74
N ALA A 119 -6.37 -13.17 -3.53
CA ALA A 119 -7.55 -13.38 -4.35
C ALA A 119 -7.39 -14.59 -5.28
N TRP A 120 -8.47 -15.38 -5.42
CA TRP A 120 -8.44 -16.64 -6.17
C TRP A 120 -7.92 -16.49 -7.60
N LYS A 121 -8.34 -15.44 -8.32
CA LYS A 121 -7.87 -15.12 -9.68
C LYS A 121 -6.35 -15.03 -9.75
N LEU A 122 -5.72 -14.35 -8.78
CA LEU A 122 -4.27 -14.18 -8.75
C LEU A 122 -3.56 -15.46 -8.34
N ARG A 123 -4.13 -16.22 -7.40
CA ARG A 123 -3.60 -17.53 -6.98
C ARG A 123 -3.51 -18.51 -8.16
N GLN A 124 -4.41 -18.39 -9.14
CA GLN A 124 -4.46 -19.23 -10.32
C GLN A 124 -3.68 -18.66 -11.53
N ASP A 125 -3.13 -17.45 -11.42
CA ASP A 125 -2.37 -16.83 -12.52
C ASP A 125 -0.94 -17.41 -12.55
N GLU A 126 -0.53 -17.95 -13.70
CA GLU A 126 0.79 -18.61 -13.88
C GLU A 126 1.98 -17.65 -13.68
N ARG A 127 1.73 -16.35 -13.71
CA ARG A 127 2.72 -15.30 -13.45
C ARG A 127 2.90 -15.03 -11.95
N VAL A 128 2.06 -15.58 -11.08
CA VAL A 128 2.12 -15.35 -9.64
C VAL A 128 2.75 -16.54 -8.93
N VAL A 129 3.79 -16.26 -8.14
CA VAL A 129 4.37 -17.22 -7.19
C VAL A 129 3.87 -16.86 -5.80
N VAL A 130 3.02 -17.70 -5.24
CA VAL A 130 2.40 -17.46 -3.93
C VAL A 130 3.35 -17.87 -2.81
N MET A 131 3.74 -16.93 -1.96
CA MET A 131 4.63 -17.13 -0.81
C MET A 131 3.91 -16.72 0.49
N GLU A 132 2.89 -17.49 0.89
CA GLU A 132 2.13 -17.27 2.13
C GLU A 132 2.79 -17.90 3.35
N ARG A 133 2.45 -17.40 4.55
CA ARG A 133 3.10 -17.75 5.82
C ARG A 133 4.62 -17.53 5.80
N THR A 134 5.07 -16.61 4.96
CA THR A 134 6.48 -16.30 4.77
C THR A 134 6.77 -14.94 5.37
N ASN A 135 7.70 -14.91 6.33
CA ASN A 135 8.21 -13.66 6.86
C ASN A 135 9.37 -13.19 6.00
N PHE A 136 9.18 -12.05 5.30
CA PHE A 136 10.17 -11.49 4.39
C PHE A 136 11.56 -11.34 5.02
N ARG A 137 11.65 -11.08 6.32
CA ARG A 137 12.91 -10.90 7.04
C ARG A 137 13.85 -12.12 7.01
N TYR A 138 13.31 -13.29 6.69
CA TYR A 138 14.06 -14.55 6.64
C TYR A 138 14.15 -15.11 5.22
N VAL A 139 13.63 -14.39 4.23
CA VAL A 139 13.75 -14.80 2.82
C VAL A 139 15.16 -14.55 2.33
N THR A 140 15.65 -15.49 1.55
CA THR A 140 16.97 -15.47 0.93
C THR A 140 16.83 -15.50 -0.60
N PRO A 141 17.88 -15.11 -1.34
CA PRO A 141 17.89 -15.23 -2.80
C PRO A 141 17.56 -16.65 -3.32
N ALA A 142 17.89 -17.68 -2.54
CA ALA A 142 17.64 -19.08 -2.91
C ALA A 142 16.14 -19.45 -2.91
N ASP A 143 15.31 -18.70 -2.16
CA ASP A 143 13.86 -18.92 -2.13
C ASP A 143 13.15 -18.36 -3.38
N LEU A 144 13.86 -17.60 -4.23
CA LEU A 144 13.34 -16.94 -5.43
C LEU A 144 13.72 -17.72 -6.70
N GLU A 145 13.11 -18.89 -6.87
CA GLU A 145 13.48 -19.89 -7.89
C GLU A 145 13.30 -19.44 -9.35
N ARG A 146 12.44 -18.45 -9.60
CA ARG A 146 12.11 -17.94 -10.96
C ARG A 146 12.89 -16.66 -11.31
N GLY A 147 14.02 -16.46 -10.66
CA GLY A 147 14.92 -15.32 -10.86
C GLY A 147 14.71 -14.21 -9.84
N LEU A 148 15.74 -13.38 -9.68
CA LEU A 148 15.72 -12.25 -8.75
C LEU A 148 14.87 -11.09 -9.29
N PRO A 149 14.12 -10.38 -8.42
CA PRO A 149 13.30 -9.25 -8.82
C PRO A 149 14.13 -8.08 -9.35
N GLN A 150 13.58 -7.41 -10.36
CA GLN A 150 14.02 -6.10 -10.86
C GLN A 150 13.15 -4.96 -10.31
N PHE A 151 12.04 -5.31 -9.66
CA PHE A 151 11.12 -4.37 -9.01
C PHE A 151 10.64 -4.93 -7.67
N ALA A 152 10.48 -4.09 -6.67
CA ALA A 152 9.85 -4.48 -5.40
C ALA A 152 8.75 -3.51 -5.00
N SER A 153 7.60 -4.03 -4.56
CA SER A 153 6.62 -3.26 -3.81
C SER A 153 6.61 -3.65 -2.35
N ILE A 154 6.39 -2.66 -1.47
CA ILE A 154 6.30 -2.89 -0.02
C ILE A 154 5.05 -2.22 0.56
N ASP A 155 4.05 -3.03 0.96
CA ASP A 155 2.83 -2.61 1.67
C ASP A 155 2.63 -3.43 2.97
N VAL A 156 3.63 -3.41 3.84
CA VAL A 156 3.60 -4.17 5.11
C VAL A 156 2.95 -3.38 6.26
N SER A 157 2.40 -4.08 7.25
CA SER A 157 1.80 -3.48 8.45
C SER A 157 2.46 -4.04 9.71
N PHE A 158 2.43 -3.27 10.81
CA PHE A 158 3.02 -3.65 12.11
C PHE A 158 4.54 -3.90 12.10
N ILE A 159 5.22 -3.41 11.07
CA ILE A 159 6.68 -3.50 10.94
C ILE A 159 7.21 -2.25 10.26
N SER A 160 8.43 -1.86 10.62
CA SER A 160 9.15 -0.75 10.02
C SER A 160 9.87 -1.19 8.75
N LEU A 161 9.93 -0.30 7.75
CA LEU A 161 10.77 -0.45 6.56
C LEU A 161 12.25 -0.67 6.91
N LYS A 162 12.69 -0.21 8.10
CA LYS A 162 14.05 -0.44 8.60
C LYS A 162 14.43 -1.91 8.74
N LEU A 163 13.45 -2.80 8.86
CA LEU A 163 13.66 -4.24 8.93
C LEU A 163 13.49 -4.94 7.58
N ILE A 164 12.97 -4.24 6.57
CA ILE A 164 12.67 -4.78 5.24
C ILE A 164 13.77 -4.42 4.25
N LEU A 165 14.16 -3.15 4.18
CA LEU A 165 15.13 -2.65 3.19
C LEU A 165 16.51 -3.33 3.25
N PRO A 166 17.09 -3.63 4.44
CA PRO A 166 18.38 -4.33 4.51
C PRO A 166 18.33 -5.76 3.98
N VAL A 167 17.16 -6.41 4.05
CA VAL A 167 16.96 -7.76 3.53
C VAL A 167 16.72 -7.69 2.02
N LEU A 168 15.88 -6.76 1.57
CA LEU A 168 15.55 -6.57 0.15
C LEU A 168 16.78 -6.32 -0.73
N LYS A 169 17.77 -5.54 -0.28
CA LYS A 169 18.96 -5.24 -1.10
C LYS A 169 19.80 -6.47 -1.44
N THR A 170 19.66 -7.56 -0.66
CA THR A 170 20.37 -8.83 -0.90
C THR A 170 19.77 -9.66 -2.03
N MET A 171 18.54 -9.34 -2.46
CA MET A 171 17.79 -10.11 -3.46
C MET A 171 17.26 -9.26 -4.62
N LEU A 172 17.37 -7.94 -4.55
CA LEU A 172 17.01 -7.04 -5.65
C LEU A 172 18.15 -6.93 -6.65
N MET A 173 17.85 -7.06 -7.94
CA MET A 173 18.82 -6.90 -9.01
C MET A 173 19.42 -5.48 -9.02
N PRO A 174 20.69 -5.30 -9.45
CA PRO A 174 21.24 -3.97 -9.68
C PRO A 174 20.40 -3.16 -10.66
N ASN A 175 20.28 -1.87 -10.38
CA ASN A 175 19.35 -0.91 -10.99
C ASN A 175 17.86 -1.25 -10.79
N GLY A 176 17.53 -2.05 -9.77
CA GLY A 176 16.16 -2.39 -9.42
C GLY A 176 15.43 -1.25 -8.72
N ASP A 177 14.15 -1.09 -9.04
CA ASP A 177 13.28 -0.06 -8.46
C ASP A 177 12.48 -0.62 -7.28
N VAL A 178 12.18 0.23 -6.30
CA VAL A 178 11.33 -0.10 -5.16
C VAL A 178 10.26 0.97 -4.99
N ALA A 179 9.00 0.56 -4.94
CA ALA A 179 7.89 1.41 -4.50
C ALA A 179 7.44 0.96 -3.11
N ALA A 180 7.74 1.75 -2.08
CA ALA A 180 7.43 1.41 -0.70
C ALA A 180 6.43 2.39 -0.09
N LEU A 181 5.54 1.86 0.77
CA LEU A 181 4.69 2.69 1.62
C LEU A 181 5.38 2.98 2.95
N ILE A 182 5.50 4.26 3.24
CA ILE A 182 5.83 4.77 4.57
C ILE A 182 4.52 4.96 5.32
N LYS A 183 4.35 4.20 6.40
CA LYS A 183 3.14 4.22 7.24
C LYS A 183 3.48 4.82 8.60
N PRO A 184 3.22 6.12 8.85
CA PRO A 184 3.62 6.79 10.09
C PRO A 184 3.24 6.05 11.38
N GLN A 185 2.09 5.39 11.40
CA GLN A 185 1.62 4.61 12.55
C GLN A 185 2.49 3.38 12.91
N PHE A 186 3.35 2.91 12.00
CA PHE A 186 4.26 1.79 12.22
C PHE A 186 5.74 2.21 12.30
N GLU A 187 6.03 3.47 12.02
CA GLU A 187 7.39 4.04 12.01
C GLU A 187 7.63 5.00 13.17
N ALA A 188 6.60 5.75 13.59
CA ALA A 188 6.70 6.72 14.67
C ALA A 188 6.87 6.05 16.05
N GLY A 189 7.46 6.79 16.99
CA GLY A 189 7.54 6.38 18.39
C GLY A 189 6.15 6.16 19.00
N ARG A 190 6.04 5.26 19.98
CA ARG A 190 4.74 4.88 20.59
C ARG A 190 4.01 6.09 21.19
N GLU A 191 4.76 7.08 21.67
CA GLU A 191 4.29 8.34 22.24
C GLU A 191 3.74 9.33 21.20
N GLN A 192 4.13 9.20 19.93
CA GLN A 192 3.69 10.04 18.82
C GLN A 192 2.45 9.48 18.11
N VAL A 193 2.08 8.24 18.43
CA VAL A 193 0.88 7.58 17.89
C VAL A 193 -0.33 7.90 18.77
N GLY A 194 -1.30 8.60 18.18
CA GLY A 194 -2.50 9.04 18.89
C GLY A 194 -3.50 7.92 19.20
N LYS A 195 -4.66 8.31 19.76
CA LYS A 195 -5.76 7.39 20.03
C LYS A 195 -6.15 6.62 18.77
N LYS A 196 -6.46 5.33 18.93
CA LYS A 196 -6.80 4.38 17.84
C LYS A 196 -5.67 4.12 16.84
N GLY A 197 -4.41 4.44 17.15
CA GLY A 197 -3.30 4.16 16.24
C GLY A 197 -3.18 5.18 15.09
N ILE A 198 -3.73 6.38 15.27
CA ILE A 198 -3.78 7.41 14.21
C ILE A 198 -2.72 8.47 14.49
N VAL A 199 -1.87 8.74 13.49
CA VAL A 199 -0.96 9.87 13.45
C VAL A 199 -1.64 10.99 12.67
N ARG A 200 -1.79 12.16 13.30
CA ARG A 200 -2.43 13.35 12.70
C ARG A 200 -1.52 14.56 12.65
N ASP A 201 -0.49 14.57 13.47
CA ASP A 201 0.43 15.69 13.54
C ASP A 201 1.31 15.69 12.29
N ARG A 202 1.23 16.81 11.56
CA ARG A 202 2.03 17.05 10.36
C ARG A 202 3.53 16.93 10.63
N LYS A 203 3.99 17.42 11.79
CA LYS A 203 5.41 17.35 12.16
C LYS A 203 5.87 15.92 12.40
N VAL A 204 4.99 15.06 12.92
CA VAL A 204 5.29 13.63 13.08
C VAL A 204 5.38 12.95 11.71
N HIS A 205 4.52 13.32 10.75
CA HIS A 205 4.63 12.82 9.39
C HIS A 205 5.96 13.24 8.73
N GLU A 206 6.33 14.51 8.82
CA GLU A 206 7.62 15.03 8.32
C GLU A 206 8.79 14.26 8.91
N ALA A 207 8.85 14.16 10.24
CA ALA A 207 9.93 13.46 10.94
C ALA A 207 10.02 11.96 10.58
N VAL A 208 8.89 11.29 10.38
CA VAL A 208 8.88 9.89 9.94
C VAL A 208 9.41 9.74 8.52
N VAL A 209 8.95 10.57 7.59
CA VAL A 209 9.37 10.46 6.19
C VAL A 209 10.85 10.78 6.07
N GLU A 210 11.34 11.84 6.74
CA GLU A 210 12.78 12.15 6.84
C GLU A 210 13.58 10.99 7.40
N MET A 211 13.11 10.38 8.49
CA MET A 211 13.78 9.23 9.11
C MET A 211 13.94 8.04 8.16
N ILE A 212 12.92 7.75 7.33
CA ILE A 212 12.98 6.66 6.36
C ILE A 212 13.86 7.01 5.16
N VAL A 213 13.80 8.25 4.67
CA VAL A 213 14.70 8.75 3.63
C VAL A 213 16.16 8.60 4.08
N ASP A 214 16.50 9.12 5.25
CA ASP A 214 17.85 9.03 5.82
C ASP A 214 18.31 7.59 6.01
N PHE A 215 17.40 6.71 6.44
CA PHE A 215 17.71 5.30 6.61
C PHE A 215 17.96 4.61 5.28
N ALA A 216 17.12 4.84 4.27
CA ALA A 216 17.29 4.25 2.94
C ALA A 216 18.62 4.66 2.31
N LEU A 217 18.99 5.94 2.41
CA LEU A 217 20.28 6.46 1.94
C LEU A 217 21.46 5.74 2.63
N LYS A 218 21.40 5.57 3.96
CA LYS A 218 22.44 4.83 4.72
C LYS A 218 22.51 3.34 4.39
N GLU A 219 21.43 2.75 3.89
CA GLU A 219 21.41 1.37 3.42
C GLU A 219 21.96 1.20 1.99
N GLY A 220 22.24 2.31 1.30
CA GLY A 220 22.80 2.36 -0.06
C GLY A 220 21.77 2.57 -1.18
N TYR A 221 20.51 2.84 -0.84
CA TYR A 221 19.47 3.14 -1.83
C TYR A 221 19.46 4.61 -2.20
N ASP A 222 19.31 4.91 -3.48
CA ASP A 222 19.00 6.26 -3.93
C ASP A 222 17.51 6.54 -3.72
N VAL A 223 17.17 7.76 -3.31
CA VAL A 223 15.79 8.21 -3.15
C VAL A 223 15.44 9.03 -4.38
N GLU A 224 14.67 8.43 -5.29
CA GLU A 224 14.34 9.02 -6.59
C GLU A 224 13.08 9.89 -6.54
N GLY A 225 12.18 9.63 -5.58
CA GLY A 225 10.95 10.38 -5.48
C GLY A 225 10.14 10.12 -4.22
N LEU A 226 9.32 11.11 -3.87
CA LEU A 226 8.37 11.05 -2.78
C LEU A 226 7.00 11.52 -3.26
N THR A 227 5.94 10.86 -2.78
CA THR A 227 4.56 11.34 -2.90
C THR A 227 3.73 10.78 -1.75
N PHE A 228 2.41 10.98 -1.77
CA PHE A 228 1.48 10.42 -0.79
C PHE A 228 0.56 9.38 -1.40
N SER A 229 0.09 8.41 -0.63
CA SER A 229 -0.91 7.44 -1.08
C SER A 229 -2.23 8.15 -1.46
N PRO A 230 -2.89 7.79 -2.57
CA PRO A 230 -4.14 8.45 -3.01
C PRO A 230 -5.34 8.15 -2.08
N ILE A 231 -5.19 7.12 -1.24
CA ILE A 231 -6.16 6.67 -0.23
C ILE A 231 -5.48 6.58 1.14
N THR A 232 -6.25 6.80 2.20
CA THR A 232 -5.76 6.60 3.57
C THR A 232 -5.72 5.12 3.96
N GLY A 233 -4.85 4.79 4.92
CA GLY A 233 -4.82 3.47 5.57
C GLY A 233 -6.13 3.16 6.33
N GLY A 234 -6.28 1.92 6.80
CA GLY A 234 -7.54 1.39 7.35
C GLY A 234 -8.19 2.23 8.47
N ASP A 235 -7.40 2.88 9.32
CA ASP A 235 -7.89 3.74 10.41
C ASP A 235 -7.89 5.25 10.06
N GLY A 236 -7.69 5.61 8.79
CA GLY A 236 -7.63 6.99 8.31
C GLY A 236 -6.24 7.63 8.39
N ASN A 237 -5.18 6.84 8.58
CA ASN A 237 -3.80 7.33 8.55
C ASN A 237 -3.43 7.79 7.13
N ILE A 238 -2.77 8.94 7.04
CA ILE A 238 -2.09 9.36 5.80
C ILE A 238 -0.86 8.48 5.64
N GLU A 239 -0.71 7.89 4.46
CA GLU A 239 0.45 7.06 4.10
C GLU A 239 1.22 7.75 2.98
N PHE A 240 2.54 7.56 2.96
CA PHE A 240 3.43 8.15 1.95
C PHE A 240 4.04 7.09 1.06
N LEU A 241 4.37 7.45 -0.16
CA LEU A 241 5.03 6.60 -1.15
C LEU A 241 6.44 7.12 -1.37
N ILE A 242 7.41 6.21 -1.35
CA ILE A 242 8.81 6.50 -1.66
C ILE A 242 9.25 5.59 -2.81
N HIS A 243 9.90 6.18 -3.80
CA HIS A 243 10.64 5.47 -4.85
C HIS A 243 12.10 5.40 -4.45
N LEU A 244 12.58 4.18 -4.27
CA LEU A 244 13.99 3.90 -4.04
C LEU A 244 14.58 3.19 -5.24
N LYS A 245 15.86 3.42 -5.49
CA LYS A 245 16.62 2.71 -6.53
C LYS A 245 17.86 2.06 -5.95
N TRP A 246 18.05 0.80 -6.30
CA TRP A 246 19.19 0.01 -5.87
C TRP A 246 20.17 -0.17 -7.03
N HIS A 247 21.30 0.54 -7.05
CA HIS A 247 22.31 0.37 -8.09
C HIS A 247 23.32 -0.76 -7.83
N GLY A 248 23.18 -1.47 -6.71
CA GLY A 248 24.17 -2.44 -6.22
C GLY A 248 24.92 -1.94 -4.99
N GLU A 249 25.88 -2.74 -4.53
CA GLU A 249 26.56 -2.54 -3.25
C GLU A 249 27.33 -1.21 -3.20
N ARG A 250 26.82 -0.27 -2.38
CA ARG A 250 27.38 1.06 -2.12
C ARG A 250 27.24 1.40 -0.64
N GLU A 251 28.13 2.28 -0.15
CA GLU A 251 28.15 2.68 1.27
C GLU A 251 26.98 3.60 1.63
N ASN A 252 26.64 4.54 0.74
CA ASN A 252 25.48 5.42 0.87
C ASN A 252 24.85 5.64 -0.51
N GLY A 253 23.54 5.90 -0.51
CA GLY A 253 22.82 6.39 -1.67
C GLY A 253 22.71 7.90 -1.70
N GLU A 254 22.08 8.40 -2.76
CA GLU A 254 21.88 9.83 -3.03
C GLU A 254 20.39 10.19 -3.05
N ASN A 255 20.05 11.42 -2.65
CA ASN A 255 18.68 11.91 -2.69
C ASN A 255 18.47 12.73 -3.98
N HIS A 256 17.69 12.16 -4.90
CA HIS A 256 17.31 12.74 -6.18
C HIS A 256 15.84 13.17 -6.22
N SER A 257 15.10 13.06 -5.11
CA SER A 257 13.68 13.41 -5.06
C SER A 257 13.47 14.87 -5.52
N PRO A 258 12.60 15.11 -6.51
CA PRO A 258 12.33 16.46 -7.02
C PRO A 258 11.50 17.32 -6.05
N VAL A 259 10.97 16.69 -5.00
CA VAL A 259 10.13 17.31 -3.98
C VAL A 259 10.72 17.06 -2.60
N SER A 260 10.58 18.05 -1.72
CA SER A 260 10.98 17.92 -0.31
C SER A 260 9.95 17.15 0.50
N VAL A 261 10.37 16.62 1.65
CA VAL A 261 9.46 15.96 2.60
C VAL A 261 8.35 16.91 3.04
N GLU A 262 8.68 18.16 3.36
CA GLU A 262 7.70 19.17 3.77
C GLU A 262 6.63 19.37 2.70
N GLN A 263 7.03 19.50 1.42
CA GLN A 263 6.11 19.69 0.30
C GLN A 263 5.12 18.52 0.18
N VAL A 264 5.62 17.29 0.16
CA VAL A 264 4.79 16.08 0.05
C VAL A 264 3.84 15.94 1.24
N VAL A 265 4.32 16.23 2.46
CA VAL A 265 3.47 16.16 3.65
C VAL A 265 2.40 17.23 3.63
N THR A 266 2.71 18.47 3.22
CA THR A 266 1.66 19.50 3.12
C THR A 266 0.63 19.17 2.05
N GLU A 267 1.06 18.73 0.87
CA GLU A 267 0.15 18.35 -0.21
C GLU A 267 -0.79 17.22 0.24
N ALA A 268 -0.26 16.19 0.92
CA ALA A 268 -1.07 15.09 1.44
C ALA A 268 -2.15 15.58 2.41
N HIS A 269 -1.78 16.47 3.35
CA HIS A 269 -2.73 17.06 4.28
C HIS A 269 -3.79 17.90 3.57
N ASP A 270 -3.40 18.73 2.60
CA ASP A 270 -4.35 19.61 1.90
C ASP A 270 -5.34 18.82 1.05
N VAL A 271 -4.86 17.86 0.27
CA VAL A 271 -5.71 17.03 -0.61
C VAL A 271 -6.65 16.14 0.21
N LEU A 272 -6.13 15.47 1.24
CA LEU A 272 -6.94 14.52 2.03
C LEU A 272 -7.88 15.23 3.02
N LYS A 273 -7.53 16.44 3.48
CA LYS A 273 -8.44 17.28 4.28
C LYS A 273 -9.55 17.89 3.45
N GLN A 274 -9.32 18.22 2.17
CA GLN A 274 -10.38 18.69 1.27
C GLN A 274 -11.38 17.59 0.93
N LYS A 275 -10.92 16.35 0.71
CA LYS A 275 -11.82 15.18 0.59
C LYS A 275 -12.68 14.96 1.83
N GLY A 276 -12.18 15.32 3.02
CA GLY A 276 -12.93 15.30 4.28
C GLY A 276 -13.73 16.56 4.61
N LYS A 277 -13.67 17.63 3.80
CA LYS A 277 -14.40 18.90 4.04
C LYS A 277 -15.56 19.15 3.08
N GLY A 278 -15.74 18.30 2.08
CA GLY A 278 -16.99 18.24 1.29
C GLY A 278 -18.14 17.54 2.02
N GLU A 279 -18.08 17.51 3.37
CA GLU A 279 -19.06 16.93 4.31
C GLU A 279 -20.38 17.69 4.36
#